data_AF-A0A356TCH4-F1
#
_entry.id   AF-A0A356TCH4-F1
#
_cell.length_a   1.000
_cell.length_b   1.000
_cell.length_c   1.000
_cell.angle_alpha   90.00
_cell.angle_beta   90.00
_cell.angle_gamma   90.00
#
_symmetry.space_group_name_H-M   'P 1'
#
loop_
_entity.id
_entity.type
_entity.pdbx_description
1 polymer ?
#
loop_
_entity_poly.entity_id
_entity_poly.type
_entity_poly.pdbx_seq_one_letter_code
_entity_poly.pdbx_strand_id
1 'polypeptide(L)'
;ACAEICSPLVPNGCDCFGCCNLPAGGDRWVFIGSVDESGTPSCTLDAVEDDARCHPCTPVGNCLNTCEECELCLGRTELPPSCFPSDGGTTLPDGGMRPDGGAPPPPVCDDGRQACGVPGTEPCPEGHFCLTGCCTFFG
;
A
#
# COMPACT_ATOMS: atom_id res chain seq x y z
N ALA A 1 2.89 19.67 9.86
CA ALA A 1 4.17 19.03 9.44
C ALA A 1 4.06 17.50 9.40
N CYS A 2 4.24 16.74 10.49
CA CYS A 2 4.24 15.27 10.42
C CYS A 2 2.91 14.69 9.92
N ALA A 3 1.78 15.03 10.53
CA ALA A 3 0.47 14.54 10.06
C ALA A 3 0.16 14.95 8.62
N GLU A 4 0.42 16.20 8.23
CA GLU A 4 0.14 16.69 6.87
C GLU A 4 0.96 15.97 5.79
N ILE A 5 2.22 15.65 6.09
CA ILE A 5 3.12 14.97 5.16
C ILE A 5 2.83 13.46 5.14
N CYS A 6 2.63 12.86 6.32
CA CYS A 6 2.54 11.42 6.45
C CYS A 6 1.13 10.90 6.15
N SER A 7 0.05 11.61 6.51
CA SER A 7 -1.34 11.14 6.30
C SER A 7 -1.63 10.62 4.89
N PRO A 8 -1.25 11.30 3.79
CA PRO A 8 -1.50 10.78 2.44
C PRO A 8 -0.63 9.56 2.07
N LEU A 9 0.36 9.21 2.88
CA LEU A 9 1.27 8.07 2.68
C LEU A 9 0.96 6.89 3.62
N VAL A 10 0.04 7.07 4.58
CA VAL A 10 -0.28 6.03 5.56
C VAL A 10 -1.09 4.93 4.88
N PRO A 11 -0.61 3.66 4.88
CA PRO A 11 -1.38 2.55 4.35
C PRO A 11 -2.70 2.36 5.10
N ASN A 12 -3.73 1.86 4.40
CA ASN A 12 -4.99 1.46 5.04
C ASN A 12 -4.72 0.44 6.15
N GLY A 13 -5.28 0.69 7.34
CA GLY A 13 -5.08 -0.10 8.55
C GLY A 13 -3.88 0.30 9.41
N CYS A 14 -3.18 1.39 9.14
CA CYS A 14 -2.01 1.82 9.89
C CYS A 14 -2.10 3.27 10.37
N ASP A 15 -1.29 3.64 11.35
CA ASP A 15 -0.98 5.04 11.64
C ASP A 15 0.34 5.49 10.98
N CYS A 16 0.62 6.79 11.06
CA CYS A 16 1.82 7.38 10.48
C CYS A 16 3.15 6.92 11.10
N PHE A 17 3.11 6.15 12.19
CA PHE A 17 4.29 5.62 12.85
C PHE A 17 4.43 4.10 12.65
N GLY A 18 3.56 3.47 11.87
CA GLY A 18 3.62 2.04 11.58
C GLY A 18 2.99 1.16 12.67
N CYS A 19 2.10 1.72 13.50
CA CYS A 19 1.18 0.93 14.31
C CYS A 19 0.01 0.49 13.43
N CYS A 20 -0.08 -0.81 13.13
CA CYS A 20 -1.03 -1.36 12.17
C CYS A 20 -1.98 -2.36 12.80
N ASN A 21 -3.23 -2.37 12.33
CA ASN A 21 -4.24 -3.33 12.71
C ASN A 21 -4.01 -4.64 11.95
N LEU A 22 -3.40 -5.63 12.61
CA LEU A 22 -3.06 -6.90 11.99
C LEU A 22 -3.41 -8.08 12.91
N PRO A 23 -4.05 -9.15 12.38
CA PRO A 23 -4.59 -9.26 11.02
C PRO A 23 -5.67 -8.20 10.72
N ALA A 24 -5.75 -7.77 9.46
CA ALA A 24 -6.57 -6.63 9.05
C ALA A 24 -8.05 -6.80 9.41
N GLY A 25 -8.64 -5.77 10.05
CA GLY A 25 -10.02 -5.75 10.51
C GLY A 25 -10.25 -6.49 11.84
N GLY A 26 -9.19 -6.92 12.52
CA GLY A 26 -9.25 -7.49 13.87
C GLY A 26 -9.12 -6.44 14.98
N ASP A 27 -8.84 -6.89 16.20
CA ASP A 27 -8.73 -6.01 17.39
C ASP A 27 -7.27 -5.75 17.82
N ARG A 28 -6.29 -6.30 17.09
CA ARG A 28 -4.87 -6.26 17.45
C ARG A 28 -4.16 -5.13 16.72
N TRP A 29 -3.26 -4.44 17.43
CA TRP A 29 -2.40 -3.39 16.91
C TRP A 29 -0.94 -3.72 17.17
N VAL A 30 -0.14 -3.78 16.12
CA VAL A 30 1.28 -4.15 16.19
C VAL A 30 2.17 -3.16 15.45
N PHE A 31 3.37 -2.96 15.96
CA PHE A 31 4.37 -2.11 15.35
C PHE A 31 5.17 -2.88 14.31
N ILE A 32 4.97 -2.56 13.02
CA ILE A 32 5.61 -3.26 11.90
C ILE A 32 7.12 -3.00 11.81
N GLY A 33 7.62 -1.97 12.50
CA GLY A 33 9.05 -1.69 12.63
C GLY A 33 9.75 -2.44 13.75
N SER A 34 9.12 -3.46 14.35
CA SER A 34 9.74 -4.26 15.40
C SER A 34 10.97 -5.00 14.86
N VAL A 35 12.00 -5.06 15.70
CA VAL A 35 13.27 -5.75 15.43
C VAL A 35 13.57 -6.74 16.55
N ASP A 36 14.33 -7.79 16.25
CA ASP A 36 14.83 -8.73 17.26
C ASP A 36 16.02 -8.15 18.04
N GLU A 37 16.59 -8.95 18.96
CA GLU A 37 17.76 -8.58 19.77
C GLU A 37 18.99 -8.22 18.92
N SER A 38 19.04 -8.68 17.67
CA SER A 38 20.12 -8.40 16.71
C SER A 38 19.84 -7.17 15.84
N GLY A 39 18.70 -6.50 16.03
CA GLY A 39 18.27 -5.37 15.22
C GLY A 39 17.72 -5.75 13.84
N THR A 40 17.42 -7.03 13.61
CA THR A 40 16.85 -7.51 12.35
C THR A 40 15.32 -7.37 12.37
N PRO A 41 14.66 -6.93 11.29
CA PRO A 41 13.19 -6.86 11.24
C PRO A 41 12.56 -8.20 11.64
N SER A 42 11.78 -8.17 12.72
CA SER A 42 11.21 -9.39 13.32
C SER A 42 9.74 -9.55 13.03
N CYS A 43 9.02 -8.45 12.77
CA CYS A 43 7.59 -8.45 12.51
C CYS A 43 7.28 -8.76 11.05
N THR A 44 6.80 -9.98 10.82
CA THR A 44 6.38 -10.50 9.51
C THR A 44 4.92 -10.95 9.59
N LEU A 45 4.22 -11.06 8.46
CA LEU A 45 2.80 -11.44 8.44
C LEU A 45 2.53 -12.81 9.09
N ASP A 46 3.45 -13.76 8.94
CA ASP A 46 3.41 -15.09 9.56
C ASP A 46 3.73 -15.09 11.07
N ALA A 47 4.31 -14.00 11.58
CA ALA A 47 4.68 -13.83 12.99
C ALA A 47 3.81 -12.80 13.71
N VAL A 48 2.73 -12.34 13.07
CA VAL A 48 1.97 -11.18 13.53
C VAL A 48 1.25 -11.37 14.87
N GLU A 49 1.05 -12.63 15.26
CA GLU A 49 0.44 -13.02 16.53
C GLU A 49 1.47 -13.13 17.69
N ASP A 50 2.76 -13.09 17.39
CA ASP A 50 3.85 -13.17 18.38
C ASP A 50 4.26 -11.77 18.86
N ASP A 51 3.91 -11.43 20.10
CA ASP A 51 4.19 -10.12 20.70
C ASP A 51 5.69 -9.84 20.92
N ALA A 52 6.55 -10.87 20.91
CA ALA A 52 7.99 -10.70 20.99
C ALA A 52 8.59 -10.32 19.63
N ARG A 53 7.92 -10.65 18.53
CA ARG A 53 8.34 -10.35 17.16
C ARG A 53 7.59 -9.15 16.56
N CYS A 54 6.34 -8.96 16.93
CA CYS A 54 5.47 -7.87 16.53
C CYS A 54 4.96 -7.17 17.79
N HIS A 55 5.73 -6.22 18.30
CA HIS A 55 5.40 -5.58 19.58
C HIS A 55 4.04 -4.86 19.51
N PRO A 56 3.18 -5.03 20.53
CA PRO A 56 1.94 -4.29 20.62
C PRO A 56 2.16 -2.78 20.63
N CYS A 57 1.27 -2.04 19.99
CA CYS A 57 1.31 -0.58 19.93
C CYS A 57 -0.08 0.03 20.12
N THR A 58 -0.13 1.33 20.38
CA THR A 58 -1.38 2.10 20.40
C THR A 58 -1.36 3.07 19.23
N PRO A 59 -2.35 3.04 18.32
CA PRO A 59 -2.33 3.88 17.14
C PRO A 59 -2.55 5.35 17.49
N VAL A 60 -1.89 6.24 16.75
CA VAL A 60 -2.11 7.68 16.88
C VAL A 60 -3.26 8.12 15.97
N GLY A 61 -4.37 8.53 16.58
CA GLY A 61 -5.62 8.80 15.84
C GLY A 61 -5.59 9.98 14.87
N ASN A 62 -4.62 10.88 14.94
CA ASN A 62 -4.57 12.08 14.08
C ASN A 62 -4.12 11.79 12.64
N CYS A 63 -3.50 10.64 12.41
CA CYS A 63 -3.01 10.18 11.10
C CYS A 63 -3.36 8.69 10.89
N LEU A 64 -4.24 8.14 11.72
CA LEU A 64 -4.71 6.78 11.60
C LEU A 64 -5.56 6.68 10.33
N ASN A 65 -5.14 5.81 9.43
CA ASN A 65 -5.95 5.37 8.32
C ASN A 65 -6.53 4.00 8.67
N THR A 66 -7.85 3.92 8.83
CA THR A 66 -8.53 2.68 9.18
C THR A 66 -8.50 1.68 8.01
N CYS A 67 -8.99 0.47 8.24
CA CYS A 67 -9.08 -0.56 7.21
C CYS A 67 -10.56 -0.88 6.99
N GLU A 68 -11.23 -0.04 6.20
CA GLU A 68 -12.66 -0.17 5.93
C GLU A 68 -12.95 -1.45 5.14
N GLU A 69 -14.21 -1.92 5.12
CA GLU A 69 -14.61 -3.22 4.53
C GLU A 69 -14.13 -3.40 3.08
N CYS A 70 -14.17 -2.31 2.30
CA CYS A 70 -13.88 -2.32 0.86
C CYS A 70 -12.51 -1.76 0.50
N GLU A 71 -11.59 -1.74 1.46
CA GLU A 71 -10.21 -1.29 1.27
C GLU A 71 -9.24 -2.47 1.31
N LEU A 72 -8.20 -2.42 0.47
CA LEU A 72 -7.06 -3.33 0.61
C LEU A 72 -6.13 -2.78 1.68
N CYS A 73 -5.77 -3.63 2.62
CA CYS A 73 -4.94 -3.30 3.77
C CYS A 73 -3.82 -4.32 3.91
N LEU A 74 -2.80 -4.00 4.70
CA LEU A 74 -1.72 -4.93 4.98
C LEU A 74 -2.29 -6.21 5.64
N GLY A 75 -2.02 -7.38 5.05
CA GLY A 75 -2.59 -8.67 5.51
C GLY A 75 -3.98 -9.01 4.97
N ARG A 76 -4.64 -8.13 4.20
CA ARG A 76 -5.86 -8.43 3.43
C ARG A 76 -5.52 -8.52 1.95
N THR A 77 -5.65 -9.70 1.36
CA THR A 77 -5.32 -9.93 -0.05
C THR A 77 -6.52 -9.87 -0.99
N GLU A 78 -7.75 -9.91 -0.44
CA GLU A 78 -9.00 -9.94 -1.22
C GLU A 78 -10.05 -9.05 -0.57
N LEU A 79 -10.93 -8.48 -1.39
CA LEU A 79 -12.09 -7.71 -0.93
C LEU A 79 -13.35 -8.58 -0.93
N PRO A 80 -14.29 -8.33 -0.01
CA PRO A 80 -15.60 -8.98 -0.04
C PRO A 80 -16.32 -8.76 -1.38
N PRO A 81 -17.11 -9.74 -1.86
CA PRO A 81 -17.94 -9.58 -3.06
C PRO A 81 -18.88 -8.36 -3.01
N SER A 82 -19.34 -7.96 -1.81
CA SER A 82 -20.18 -6.78 -1.57
C SER A 82 -19.53 -5.46 -2.01
N CYS A 83 -18.20 -5.42 -2.01
CA CYS A 83 -17.44 -4.25 -2.44
C CYS A 83 -17.46 -4.07 -3.95
N PHE A 84 -17.81 -5.11 -4.70
CA PHE A 84 -17.97 -5.04 -6.13
C PHE A 84 -19.45 -4.83 -6.44
N PRO A 85 -19.84 -3.70 -7.06
CA PRO A 85 -21.24 -3.51 -7.44
C PRO A 85 -21.68 -4.68 -8.34
N SER A 86 -22.78 -5.32 -7.93
CA SER A 86 -23.53 -6.20 -8.82
C SER A 86 -24.01 -5.34 -9.98
N ASP A 87 -23.74 -5.76 -11.21
CA ASP A 87 -24.09 -5.07 -12.45
C ASP A 87 -23.01 -4.10 -12.97
N GLY A 88 -21.99 -4.68 -13.61
CA GLY A 88 -21.27 -4.06 -14.74
C GLY A 88 -20.72 -2.65 -14.51
N GLY A 89 -19.51 -2.57 -13.96
CA GLY A 89 -18.70 -1.35 -14.00
C GLY A 89 -18.79 -0.55 -12.70
N THR A 90 -17.77 -0.74 -11.88
CA THR A 90 -17.01 0.29 -11.13
C THR A 90 -17.71 1.43 -10.40
N THR A 91 -17.47 1.48 -9.10
CA THR A 91 -16.46 2.35 -8.46
C THR A 91 -16.22 1.78 -7.07
N LEU A 92 -15.02 1.28 -6.79
CA LEU A 92 -14.52 1.13 -5.42
C LEU A 92 -14.02 2.52 -4.98
N PRO A 93 -14.24 2.97 -3.74
CA PRO A 93 -13.82 4.29 -3.29
C PRO A 93 -12.30 4.48 -3.18
N ASP A 94 -11.48 3.45 -3.40
CA ASP A 94 -10.02 3.56 -3.42
C ASP A 94 -9.49 3.93 -4.80
N GLY A 95 -9.62 5.20 -5.20
CA GLY A 95 -8.81 5.81 -6.28
C GLY A 95 -8.76 5.04 -7.62
N GLY A 96 -9.69 4.11 -7.84
CA GLY A 96 -9.62 3.10 -8.88
C GLY A 96 -10.38 3.59 -10.10
N MET A 97 -9.63 3.94 -11.14
CA MET A 97 -10.13 4.22 -12.48
C MET A 97 -11.19 3.18 -12.88
N ARG A 98 -12.42 3.62 -13.19
CA ARG A 98 -13.45 2.80 -13.86
C ARG A 98 -12.89 2.30 -15.21
N PRO A 99 -13.08 1.03 -15.65
CA PRO A 99 -12.72 0.59 -16.98
C PRO A 99 -13.85 0.96 -17.94
N ASP A 100 -14.02 2.25 -18.20
CA ASP A 100 -14.82 2.72 -19.33
C ASP A 100 -13.95 3.65 -20.18
N GLY A 101 -13.22 3.06 -21.14
CA GLY A 101 -12.71 3.78 -22.30
C GLY A 101 -11.19 3.97 -22.38
N GLY A 102 -10.49 2.92 -22.78
CA GLY A 102 -9.11 3.01 -23.29
C GLY A 102 -8.03 2.67 -22.27
N ALA A 103 -6.91 2.14 -22.75
CA ALA A 103 -5.70 2.04 -21.94
C ALA A 103 -5.40 3.43 -21.35
N PRO A 104 -5.06 3.53 -20.05
CA PRO A 104 -4.61 4.80 -19.49
C PRO A 104 -3.53 5.38 -20.41
N PRO A 105 -3.54 6.69 -20.68
CA PRO A 105 -2.47 7.29 -21.48
C PRO A 105 -1.14 6.90 -20.85
N PRO A 106 -0.11 6.60 -21.66
CA PRO A 106 1.19 6.24 -21.12
C PRO A 106 1.65 7.32 -20.14
N PRO A 107 2.25 6.94 -19.00
CA PRO A 107 2.70 7.91 -18.00
C PRO A 107 3.64 8.92 -18.66
N VAL A 108 3.49 10.19 -18.30
CA VAL A 108 4.37 11.26 -18.80
C VAL A 108 5.45 11.47 -17.77
N CYS A 109 6.71 11.31 -18.18
CA CYS A 109 7.86 11.62 -17.34
C CYS A 109 8.33 13.04 -17.65
N ASP A 110 8.15 13.97 -16.71
CA ASP A 110 8.43 15.41 -16.86
C ASP A 110 9.90 15.74 -17.15
N ASP A 111 10.79 14.76 -17.06
CA ASP A 111 12.23 14.83 -17.31
C ASP A 111 12.67 14.06 -18.57
N GLY A 112 11.72 13.63 -19.41
CA GLY A 112 12.00 12.94 -20.67
C GLY A 112 12.40 11.47 -20.51
N ARG A 113 12.27 10.89 -19.30
CA ARG A 113 12.47 9.45 -19.08
C ARG A 113 11.42 8.62 -19.84
N GLN A 114 11.77 7.38 -20.13
CA GLN A 114 10.86 6.43 -20.75
C GLN A 114 9.71 6.07 -19.79
N ALA A 115 8.49 6.18 -20.30
CA ALA A 115 7.27 5.69 -19.67
C ALA A 115 7.27 4.15 -19.58
N CYS A 116 6.82 3.58 -18.47
CA CYS A 116 6.78 2.14 -18.26
C CYS A 116 5.59 1.71 -17.39
N GLY A 117 5.31 0.40 -17.34
CA GLY A 117 4.39 -0.19 -16.37
C GLY A 117 2.92 -0.18 -16.77
N VAL A 118 2.59 0.18 -18.03
CA VAL A 118 1.23 0.05 -18.59
C VAL A 118 1.26 -0.75 -19.91
N PRO A 119 0.16 -1.43 -20.29
CA PRO A 119 0.11 -2.15 -21.56
C PRO A 119 0.47 -1.25 -22.75
N GLY A 120 1.42 -1.69 -23.58
CA GLY A 120 1.88 -0.95 -24.75
C GLY A 120 3.12 -0.08 -24.55
N THR A 121 3.68 0.03 -23.34
CA THR A 121 5.01 0.62 -23.13
C THR A 121 6.12 -0.41 -23.36
N GLU A 122 7.21 0.00 -24.00
CA GLU A 122 8.43 -0.81 -24.11
C GLU A 122 9.04 -1.10 -22.71
N PRO A 123 9.74 -2.23 -22.53
CA PRO A 123 10.51 -2.51 -21.32
C PRO A 123 11.56 -1.44 -21.02
N CYS A 124 11.90 -1.24 -19.75
CA CYS A 124 12.97 -0.33 -19.39
C CYS A 124 14.34 -0.80 -19.92
N PRO A 125 15.26 0.13 -20.26
CA PRO A 125 16.61 -0.21 -20.65
C PRO A 125 17.36 -0.97 -19.55
N GLU A 126 18.44 -1.66 -19.90
CA GLU A 126 19.30 -2.33 -18.93
C GLU A 126 19.76 -1.36 -17.81
N GLY A 127 19.79 -1.84 -16.57
CA GLY A 127 20.11 -1.04 -15.39
C GLY A 127 19.02 -0.04 -14.95
N HIS A 128 17.82 -0.11 -15.54
CA HIS A 128 16.69 0.74 -15.13
C HIS A 128 15.52 -0.11 -14.64
N PHE A 129 14.81 0.39 -13.63
CA PHE A 129 13.60 -0.24 -13.09
C PHE A 129 12.40 0.68 -13.29
N CYS A 130 11.22 0.08 -13.46
CA CYS A 130 10.00 0.85 -13.56
C CYS A 130 9.56 1.33 -12.18
N LEU A 131 9.76 2.62 -11.90
CA LEU A 131 9.39 3.25 -10.64
C LEU A 131 8.35 4.33 -10.94
N THR A 132 7.16 4.19 -10.32
CA THR A 132 6.05 5.15 -10.45
C THR A 132 5.71 5.52 -11.91
N GLY A 133 5.86 4.57 -12.84
CA GLY A 133 5.58 4.78 -14.28
C GLY A 133 6.74 5.33 -15.11
N CYS A 134 7.93 5.55 -14.54
CA CYS A 134 9.11 6.05 -15.24
C CYS A 134 10.33 5.16 -15.04
N CYS A 135 11.05 4.86 -16.12
CA CYS A 135 12.30 4.09 -16.06
C CYS A 135 13.37 4.87 -15.31
N THR A 136 13.71 4.39 -14.13
CA THR A 136 14.66 5.03 -13.22
C THR A 136 15.93 4.19 -13.17
N PHE A 137 17.09 4.83 -13.38
CA PHE A 137 18.37 4.15 -13.31
C PHE A 137 18.67 3.73 -11.88
N PHE A 138 18.95 2.45 -11.69
CA PHE A 138 19.56 1.93 -10.48
C PHE A 138 20.82 1.23 -10.93
N GLY A 139 21.94 1.94 -10.78
CA GLY A 139 23.27 1.39 -11.02
C GLY A 139 23.57 0.23 -10.08
#